data_AF-B8HZ36-F1
#
_entry.id   AF-B8HZ36-F1
#
_cell.length_a   1.000
_cell.length_b   1.000
_cell.length_c   1.000
_cell.angle_alpha   90.00
_cell.angle_beta   90.00
_cell.angle_gamma   90.00
#
_symmetry.space_group_name_H-M   'P 1'
#
loop_
_entity.id
_entity.type
_entity.pdbx_description
1 polymer ?
#
loop_
_entity_poly.entity_id
_entity_poly.type
_entity_poly.pdbx_seq_one_letter_code
_entity_poly.pdbx_strand_id
1 'polypeptide(L)'
;MLTYSGLEQIIFAALPLEDSDRADWKVWIAFLGYSIGREHLIQQHQKHYECIRQILYQKLAGLQAAKLIRANLDLTLEANALIALVDGISTGSRDLP
;
A
#
# COMPACT_ATOMS: atom_id res chain seq x y z
N MET A 1 7.16 24.23 6.25
CA MET A 1 6.05 23.29 5.99
C MET A 1 6.48 22.44 4.82
N LEU A 2 6.84 21.18 5.03
CA LEU A 2 7.30 20.29 3.95
C LEU A 2 6.08 19.95 3.08
N THR A 3 6.03 20.42 1.83
CA THR A 3 5.01 20.03 0.87
C THR A 3 5.34 18.63 0.37
N TYR A 4 4.74 17.61 1.01
CA TYR A 4 4.87 16.23 0.57
C TYR A 4 4.32 16.04 -0.85
N SER A 5 5.05 15.30 -1.68
CA SER A 5 4.61 14.90 -3.01
C SER A 5 3.31 14.08 -2.95
N GLY A 6 2.57 14.01 -4.05
CA GLY A 6 1.34 13.22 -4.10
C GLY A 6 1.56 11.72 -3.86
N LEU A 7 2.77 11.20 -4.06
CA LEU A 7 3.13 9.82 -3.72
C LEU A 7 3.28 9.66 -2.20
N GLU A 8 4.03 10.55 -1.55
CA GLU A 8 4.23 10.52 -0.10
C GLU A 8 2.90 10.62 0.64
N GLN A 9 1.97 11.46 0.19
CA GLN A 9 0.63 11.55 0.78
C GLN A 9 -0.13 10.22 0.73
N ILE A 10 -0.03 9.47 -0.39
CA ILE A 10 -0.65 8.14 -0.52
C ILE A 10 -0.03 7.15 0.46
N ILE A 11 1.30 7.18 0.59
CA ILE A 11 2.00 6.28 1.51
C ILE A 11 1.67 6.62 2.96
N PHE A 12 1.70 7.90 3.36
CA PHE A 12 1.36 8.31 4.72
C PHE A 12 -0.08 7.98 5.09
N ALA A 13 -1.03 8.15 4.16
CA ALA A 13 -2.43 7.79 4.40
C ALA A 13 -2.66 6.28 4.57
N ALA A 14 -1.73 5.44 4.09
CA ALA A 14 -1.82 3.99 4.22
C ALA A 14 -1.11 3.46 5.48
N LEU A 15 -0.26 4.26 6.13
CA LEU A 15 0.48 3.85 7.32
C LEU A 15 -0.37 4.02 8.59
N PRO A 16 -0.26 3.11 9.58
CA PRO A 16 -0.95 3.20 10.86
C PRO A 16 -0.27 4.21 11.79
N LEU A 17 -0.43 5.49 11.49
CA LEU A 17 0.22 6.56 12.26
C LEU A 17 -0.62 6.94 13.47
N GLU A 18 -1.95 6.98 13.33
CA GLU A 18 -2.90 7.29 14.40
C GLU A 18 -3.59 6.01 14.93
N ASP A 19 -4.24 6.11 16.10
CA ASP A 19 -4.92 4.97 16.73
C ASP A 19 -6.08 4.42 15.90
N SER A 20 -6.80 5.29 15.18
CA SER A 20 -7.84 4.88 14.23
C SER A 20 -7.27 4.00 13.12
N ASP A 21 -6.11 4.38 12.58
CA ASP A 21 -5.48 3.69 11.47
C ASP A 21 -4.99 2.30 11.92
N ARG A 22 -4.50 2.20 13.16
CA ARG A 22 -4.13 0.90 13.77
C ARG A 22 -5.34 -0.03 13.88
N ALA A 23 -6.53 0.49 14.17
CA ALA A 23 -7.76 -0.30 14.25
C ALA A 23 -8.15 -0.85 12.87
N ASP A 24 -8.09 -0.01 11.83
CA ASP A 24 -8.35 -0.43 10.45
C ASP A 24 -7.37 -1.52 9.99
N TRP A 25 -6.08 -1.37 10.31
CA TRP A 25 -5.07 -2.39 10.03
C TRP A 25 -5.33 -3.70 10.78
N LYS A 26 -5.81 -3.67 12.03
CA LYS A 26 -6.19 -4.90 12.74
C LYS A 26 -7.32 -5.63 12.01
N VAL A 27 -8.33 -4.90 11.53
CA VAL A 27 -9.43 -5.47 10.73
C VAL A 27 -8.90 -6.06 9.43
N TRP A 28 -8.04 -5.33 8.72
CA TRP A 28 -7.43 -5.81 7.48
C TRP A 28 -6.63 -7.11 7.67
N ILE A 29 -5.79 -7.19 8.71
CA ILE A 29 -5.02 -8.39 9.02
C ILE A 29 -5.93 -9.57 9.38
N ALA A 30 -6.96 -9.34 10.20
CA ALA A 30 -7.94 -10.36 10.53
C ALA A 30 -8.67 -10.86 9.28
N PHE A 31 -9.04 -9.95 8.37
CA PHE A 31 -9.61 -10.30 7.07
C PHE A 31 -8.66 -11.15 6.24
N LEU A 32 -7.37 -10.81 6.15
CA LEU A 32 -6.39 -11.60 5.39
C LEU A 32 -6.28 -13.03 5.93
N GLY A 33 -6.15 -13.19 7.26
CA GLY A 33 -6.15 -14.51 7.89
C GLY A 33 -7.45 -15.28 7.66
N TYR A 34 -8.59 -14.60 7.74
CA TYR A 34 -9.90 -15.19 7.46
C TYR A 34 -10.13 -15.51 5.98
N SER A 35 -9.42 -14.87 5.05
CA SER A 35 -9.60 -15.11 3.62
C SER A 35 -9.07 -16.47 3.16
N ILE A 36 -8.17 -17.10 3.93
CA ILE A 36 -7.53 -18.37 3.58
C ILE A 36 -8.59 -19.47 3.39
N GLY A 37 -8.56 -20.12 2.23
CA GLY A 37 -9.50 -21.18 1.84
C GLY A 37 -10.90 -20.67 1.45
N ARG A 38 -11.12 -19.35 1.35
CA ARG A 38 -12.40 -18.74 0.98
C ARG A 38 -12.24 -17.92 -0.31
N GLU A 39 -12.46 -18.56 -1.46
CA GLU A 39 -12.23 -17.98 -2.79
C GLU A 39 -12.83 -16.59 -2.99
N HIS A 40 -14.07 -16.38 -2.54
CA HIS A 40 -14.73 -15.08 -2.69
C HIS A 40 -14.00 -13.96 -1.94
N LEU A 41 -13.39 -14.24 -0.78
CA LEU A 41 -12.60 -13.26 -0.02
C LEU A 41 -11.22 -13.04 -0.63
N ILE A 42 -10.58 -14.11 -1.12
CA ILE A 42 -9.32 -14.01 -1.88
C ILE A 42 -9.51 -13.10 -3.10
N GLN A 43 -10.63 -13.23 -3.82
CA GLN A 43 -10.96 -12.36 -4.94
C GLN A 43 -11.16 -10.89 -4.52
N GLN A 44 -11.75 -10.63 -3.35
CA GLN A 44 -11.84 -9.26 -2.82
C GLN A 44 -10.46 -8.69 -2.49
N HIS A 45 -9.59 -9.50 -1.86
CA HIS A 45 -8.21 -9.12 -1.59
C HIS A 45 -7.46 -8.78 -2.89
N GLN A 46 -7.57 -9.62 -3.92
CA GLN A 46 -6.94 -9.39 -5.23
C GLN A 46 -7.45 -8.11 -5.90
N LYS A 47 -8.77 -7.85 -5.85
CA LYS A 47 -9.35 -6.61 -6.39
C LYS A 47 -8.84 -5.37 -5.66
N HIS A 48 -8.77 -5.44 -4.34
CA HIS A 48 -8.24 -4.36 -3.52
C HIS A 48 -6.75 -4.10 -3.83
N TYR A 49 -5.95 -5.16 -3.86
CA TYR A 49 -4.52 -5.09 -4.20
C TYR A 49 -4.30 -4.48 -5.59
N GLU A 50 -5.06 -4.92 -6.60
CA GLU A 50 -4.93 -4.36 -7.95
C GLU A 50 -5.35 -2.90 -8.04
N CYS A 51 -6.37 -2.48 -7.29
CA CYS A 51 -6.74 -1.08 -7.21
C CYS A 51 -5.55 -0.22 -6.71
N ILE A 52 -4.94 -0.63 -5.59
CA ILE A 52 -3.80 0.09 -5.00
C ILE A 52 -2.60 0.08 -5.95
N ARG A 53 -2.26 -1.08 -6.53
CA ARG A 53 -1.15 -1.21 -7.47
C ARG A 53 -1.29 -0.28 -8.66
N GLN A 54 -2.50 -0.16 -9.21
CA GLN A 54 -2.76 0.76 -10.32
C GLN A 54 -2.61 2.23 -9.92
N ILE A 55 -3.10 2.62 -8.73
CA ILE A 55 -2.93 4.00 -8.23
C ILE A 55 -1.44 4.34 -8.10
N LEU A 56 -0.64 3.46 -7.49
CA LEU A 56 0.80 3.66 -7.32
C LEU A 56 1.53 3.68 -8.67
N TYR A 57 1.20 2.76 -9.57
CA TYR A 57 1.75 2.72 -10.92
C TYR A 57 1.54 4.06 -11.64
N GLN A 58 0.32 4.61 -11.63
CA GLN A 58 0.02 5.88 -12.30
C GLN A 58 0.81 7.05 -11.69
N LYS A 59 1.01 7.06 -10.37
CA LYS A 59 1.84 8.08 -9.72
C LYS A 59 3.30 7.96 -10.09
N LEU A 60 3.85 6.74 -10.07
CA LEU A 60 5.23 6.49 -10.48
C LEU A 60 5.45 6.82 -11.96
N ALA A 61 4.50 6.50 -12.83
CA ALA A 61 4.54 6.85 -14.25
C ALA A 61 4.56 8.36 -14.46
N GLY A 62 3.76 9.12 -13.71
CA GLY A 62 3.79 10.58 -13.72
C GLY A 62 5.16 11.14 -13.30
N LEU A 63 5.74 10.60 -12.22
CA LEU A 63 7.07 11.00 -11.75
C LEU A 63 8.17 10.66 -12.77
N GLN A 64 8.07 9.49 -13.44
CA GLN A 64 9.02 9.06 -14.45
C GLN A 64 8.94 9.94 -15.71
N ALA A 65 7.72 10.27 -16.16
CA ALA A 65 7.50 11.18 -17.29
C ALA A 65 8.04 12.59 -17.01
N ALA A 66 7.91 13.06 -15.77
CA ALA A 66 8.50 14.31 -15.30
C ALA A 66 10.03 14.24 -15.06
N LYS A 67 10.66 13.08 -15.30
CA LYS A 67 12.09 12.81 -15.07
C LYS A 67 12.54 13.03 -13.62
N LEU A 68 11.61 12.89 -12.67
CA LEU A 68 11.89 13.00 -11.23
C LEU A 68 12.38 11.67 -10.63
N ILE A 69 12.15 10.56 -11.32
CA ILE A 69 12.70 9.24 -10.99
C ILE A 69 13.38 8.63 -12.23
N ARG A 70 14.17 7.57 -12.02
CA ARG A 70 14.93 6.88 -13.07
C ARG A 70 14.02 6.35 -14.18
N ALA A 71 14.41 6.58 -15.44
CA ALA A 71 13.59 6.26 -16.63
C ALA A 71 13.51 4.76 -16.96
N ASN A 72 14.37 3.92 -16.36
CA ASN A 72 14.46 2.48 -16.64
C ASN A 72 13.90 1.60 -15.51
N LEU A 73 13.12 2.19 -14.59
CA LEU A 73 12.46 1.43 -13.52
C LEU A 73 11.29 0.63 -14.09
N ASP A 74 11.14 -0.62 -13.62
CA ASP A 74 9.92 -1.39 -13.79
C ASP A 74 8.88 -0.88 -12.78
N LEU A 75 7.96 -0.04 -13.27
CA LEU A 75 6.98 0.60 -12.41
C LEU A 75 5.98 -0.38 -11.77
N THR A 76 5.79 -1.56 -12.36
CA THR A 76 4.96 -2.60 -11.75
C THR A 76 5.66 -3.21 -10.55
N LEU A 77 6.96 -3.51 -10.70
CA LEU A 77 7.79 -3.99 -9.60
C LEU A 77 7.85 -2.96 -8.47
N GLU A 78 8.10 -1.69 -8.79
CA GLU A 78 8.21 -0.62 -7.78
C GLU A 78 6.87 -0.38 -7.06
N ALA A 79 5.74 -0.44 -7.76
CA ALA A 79 4.41 -0.36 -7.11
C ALA A 79 4.18 -1.51 -6.13
N ASN A 80 4.55 -2.75 -6.51
CA ASN A 80 4.47 -3.90 -5.61
C ASN A 80 5.42 -3.76 -4.41
N ALA A 81 6.64 -3.26 -4.62
CA ALA A 81 7.61 -3.04 -3.56
C ALA A 81 7.11 -2.00 -2.53
N LEU A 82 6.44 -0.93 -2.99
CA LEU A 82 5.83 0.06 -2.10
C LEU A 82 4.68 -0.53 -1.27
N ILE A 83 3.83 -1.37 -1.86
CA ILE A 83 2.76 -2.06 -1.11
C ILE A 83 3.39 -2.98 -0.05
N ALA A 84 4.35 -3.80 -0.43
CA ALA A 84 5.04 -4.70 0.48
C ALA A 84 5.76 -3.95 1.62
N LEU A 85 6.32 -2.76 1.34
CA LEU A 85 6.92 -1.90 2.36
C LEU A 85 5.89 -1.43 3.38
N VAL A 86 4.76 -0.89 2.90
CA VAL A 86 3.66 -0.42 3.78
C VAL A 86 3.11 -1.59 4.59
N ASP A 87 2.79 -2.72 3.96
CA ASP A 87 2.30 -3.93 4.64
C ASP A 87 3.27 -4.41 5.73
N GLY A 88 4.57 -4.39 5.45
CA GLY A 88 5.63 -4.78 6.38
C GLY A 88 5.72 -3.84 7.57
N ILE A 89 5.73 -2.53 7.34
CA ILE A 89 5.75 -1.51 8.41
C ILE A 89 4.49 -1.64 9.27
N SER A 90 3.32 -1.72 8.64
CA SER A 90 2.04 -1.82 9.33
C SER A 90 1.93 -3.10 10.16
N THR A 91 2.41 -4.23 9.61
CA THR A 91 2.48 -5.51 10.32
C THR A 91 3.45 -5.45 11.51
N GLY A 92 4.57 -4.76 11.39
CA GLY A 92 5.55 -4.56 12.47
C GLY A 92 5.09 -3.56 13.54
N SER A 93 4.22 -2.61 13.20
CA SER A 93 3.69 -1.59 14.12
C SER A 93 2.63 -2.08 15.11
N ARG A 94 2.51 -3.40 15.27
CA ARG A 94 1.54 -4.00 16.18
C ARG A 94 2.05 -3.93 17.61
N ASP A 95 1.40 -3.11 18.42
CA ASP A 95 1.15 -3.44 19.82
C ASP A 95 0.07 -4.53 19.84
N LEU A 96 0.49 -5.79 19.68
CA LEU A 96 -0.32 -6.94 20.08
C LEU A 96 -0.19 -7.08 21.61
N PRO A 97 -1.28 -7.35 22.36
CA PRO A 97 -1.14 -7.87 23.71
C PRO A 97 -0.40 -9.21 23.71
#